data_AF-A0A537J1H7-F1
#
_entry.id   AF-A0A537J1H7-F1
#
_cell.length_a   1.000
_cell.length_b   1.000
_cell.length_c   1.000
_cell.angle_alpha   90.00
_cell.angle_beta   90.00
_cell.angle_gamma   90.00
#
_symmetry.space_group_name_H-M   'P 1'
#
loop_
_entity.id
_entity.type
_entity.pdbx_description
1 polymer ?
#
loop_
_entity_poly.entity_id
_entity_poly.type
_entity_poly.pdbx_seq_one_letter_code
_entity_poly.pdbx_strand_id
1 'polypeptide(L)'
;MSALAVAQRYFDAWNQHEAGLLVATFDPGGTYRDPATRGPLLGPAIGAYANSLFAAFPDLSFDLAAAPVADADCVTAQWVMRGTNTGPFGGGPPTGRTIAFPGADFIRVRDGHVASVEGYFDQRAFVEQLGLQVIVRPYQLGPVTFGSSVHMASGNPARPGAFSITWIDVRSEAEADQVEGDTRAIMPELARMEGFVALLATRIGRRLCTITAWEGPDHARQLLHAPTHRAAMERFFQKGFAQAGRTSVYVPHRADHVWTRCGTCGAMLDRAEELINCRCGHAVAARPPMW
;
A
#
# COMPACT_ATOMS: atom_id res chain seq x y z
N MET A 1 5.56 -30.95 31.41
CA MET A 1 6.37 -30.34 30.35
C MET A 1 6.95 -29.04 30.91
N SER A 2 8.22 -28.72 30.70
CA SER A 2 8.78 -27.43 31.16
C SER A 2 8.22 -26.28 30.33
N ALA A 3 8.25 -25.04 30.86
CA ALA A 3 7.80 -23.86 30.12
C ALA A 3 8.58 -23.69 28.79
N LEU A 4 9.90 -23.94 28.81
CA LEU A 4 10.75 -23.93 27.62
C LEU A 4 10.31 -24.98 26.58
N ALA A 5 9.94 -26.20 27.01
CA ALA A 5 9.47 -27.23 26.08
C ALA A 5 8.09 -26.90 25.48
N VAL A 6 7.22 -26.19 26.23
CA VAL A 6 5.95 -25.67 25.69
C VAL A 6 6.22 -24.58 24.65
N ALA A 7 7.11 -23.63 24.95
CA ALA A 7 7.50 -22.58 24.00
C ALA A 7 8.14 -23.16 22.73
N GLN A 8 9.01 -24.17 22.85
CA GLN A 8 9.60 -24.86 21.69
C GLN A 8 8.51 -25.47 20.80
N ARG A 9 7.55 -26.21 21.39
CA ARG A 9 6.42 -26.77 20.63
C ARG A 9 5.60 -25.69 19.91
N TYR A 10 5.44 -24.52 20.51
CA TYR A 10 4.75 -23.39 19.91
C TYR A 10 5.50 -22.86 18.66
N PHE A 11 6.81 -22.67 18.74
CA PHE A 11 7.61 -22.27 17.57
C PHE A 11 7.68 -23.36 16.50
N ASP A 12 7.82 -24.62 16.91
CA ASP A 12 7.79 -25.76 15.99
C ASP A 12 6.46 -25.82 15.23
N ALA A 13 5.34 -25.51 15.88
CA ALA A 13 4.02 -25.50 15.25
C ALA A 13 3.85 -24.35 14.25
N TRP A 14 4.43 -23.18 14.52
CA TRP A 14 4.53 -22.10 13.52
C TRP A 14 5.34 -22.54 12.30
N ASN A 15 6.50 -23.16 12.52
CA ASN A 15 7.42 -23.60 11.47
C ASN A 15 6.94 -24.83 10.67
N GLN A 16 5.94 -25.56 11.18
CA GLN A 16 5.28 -26.66 10.46
C GLN A 16 4.19 -26.19 9.49
N HIS A 17 3.81 -24.91 9.54
CA HIS A 17 2.75 -24.33 8.70
C HIS A 17 1.39 -25.02 8.81
N GLU A 18 1.13 -25.66 9.95
CA GLU A 18 -0.14 -26.32 10.25
C GLU A 18 -0.88 -25.58 11.37
N ALA A 19 -1.81 -24.70 11.00
CA ALA A 19 -2.55 -23.87 11.95
C ALA A 19 -3.26 -24.68 13.05
N GLY A 20 -3.69 -25.91 12.76
CA GLY A 20 -4.28 -26.80 13.76
C GLY A 20 -3.30 -27.20 14.86
N LEU A 21 -2.03 -27.46 14.51
CA LEU A 21 -0.97 -27.76 15.48
C LEU A 21 -0.65 -26.54 16.33
N LEU A 22 -0.63 -25.35 15.73
CA LEU A 22 -0.42 -24.10 16.46
C LEU A 22 -1.53 -23.88 17.50
N VAL A 23 -2.79 -23.95 17.08
CA VAL A 23 -3.94 -23.79 17.98
C VAL A 23 -3.92 -24.82 19.11
N ALA A 24 -3.51 -26.07 18.83
CA ALA A 24 -3.39 -27.13 19.83
C ALA A 24 -2.26 -26.91 20.87
N THR A 25 -1.38 -25.92 20.67
CA THR A 25 -0.39 -25.54 21.69
C THR A 25 -0.98 -24.65 22.79
N PHE A 26 -2.09 -23.98 22.51
CA PHE A 26 -2.77 -23.08 23.45
C PHE A 26 -3.73 -23.85 24.36
N ASP A 27 -3.95 -23.32 25.55
CA ASP A 27 -5.09 -23.75 26.37
C ASP A 27 -6.41 -23.21 25.75
N PRO A 28 -7.60 -23.74 26.10
CA PRO A 28 -8.86 -23.33 25.48
C PRO A 28 -9.20 -21.83 25.60
N GLY A 29 -8.67 -21.14 26.62
CA GLY A 29 -8.80 -19.70 26.83
C GLY A 29 -7.56 -18.91 26.41
N GLY A 30 -6.59 -19.57 25.76
CA GLY A 30 -5.31 -19.01 25.39
C GLY A 30 -5.45 -17.89 24.37
N THR A 31 -4.60 -16.87 24.50
CA THR A 31 -4.65 -15.68 23.65
C THR A 31 -3.36 -15.47 22.89
N TYR A 32 -3.45 -15.00 21.65
CA TYR A 32 -2.32 -14.50 20.87
C TYR A 32 -2.54 -13.04 20.52
N ARG A 33 -1.52 -12.21 20.70
CA ARG A 33 -1.51 -10.82 20.24
C ARG A 33 -0.14 -10.47 19.69
N ASP A 34 -0.13 -9.72 18.60
CA ASP A 34 1.04 -8.99 18.14
C ASP A 34 0.58 -7.61 17.60
N PRO A 35 1.48 -6.75 17.10
CA PRO A 35 1.08 -5.46 16.60
C PRO A 35 0.24 -5.46 15.30
N ALA A 36 0.17 -6.56 14.57
CA ALA A 36 -0.67 -6.70 13.38
C ALA A 36 -2.09 -7.18 13.72
N THR A 37 -2.33 -7.68 14.93
CA THR A 37 -3.69 -8.04 15.37
C THR A 37 -4.47 -6.81 15.89
N ARG A 38 -5.78 -6.77 15.63
CA ARG A 38 -6.68 -5.70 16.15
C ARG A 38 -7.07 -5.88 17.63
N GLY A 39 -6.47 -6.85 18.31
CA GLY A 39 -6.97 -7.40 19.57
C GLY A 39 -6.34 -8.76 19.89
N PRO A 40 -6.64 -9.34 21.06
CA PRO A 40 -6.23 -10.70 21.36
C PRO A 40 -7.06 -11.68 20.52
N LEU A 41 -6.40 -12.63 19.88
CA LEU A 41 -7.01 -13.72 19.12
C LEU A 41 -7.15 -14.95 20.01
N LEU A 42 -8.22 -15.72 19.81
CA LEU A 42 -8.49 -16.95 20.55
C LEU A 42 -8.86 -18.09 19.60
N GLY A 43 -8.44 -19.30 19.94
CA GLY A 43 -8.84 -20.54 19.28
C GLY A 43 -8.80 -20.45 17.74
N PRO A 44 -9.93 -20.64 17.03
CA PRO A 44 -9.97 -20.59 15.56
C PRO A 44 -9.43 -19.28 14.94
N ALA A 45 -9.51 -18.15 15.65
CA ALA A 45 -8.99 -16.88 15.14
C ALA A 45 -7.45 -16.86 15.06
N ILE A 46 -6.77 -17.58 15.98
CA ILE A 46 -5.31 -17.78 15.93
C ILE A 46 -4.95 -18.58 14.69
N GLY A 47 -5.69 -19.66 14.41
CA GLY A 47 -5.46 -20.48 13.22
C GLY A 47 -5.73 -19.74 11.91
N ALA A 48 -6.78 -18.93 11.84
CA ALA A 48 -7.08 -18.09 10.68
C ALA A 48 -5.96 -17.07 10.42
N TYR A 49 -5.43 -16.46 11.48
CA TYR A 49 -4.30 -15.54 11.39
C TYR A 49 -3.03 -16.24 10.88
N ALA A 50 -2.68 -17.39 11.45
CA ALA A 50 -1.53 -18.18 11.02
C ALA A 50 -1.63 -18.62 9.55
N ASN A 51 -2.80 -19.14 9.14
CA ASN A 51 -3.05 -19.50 7.74
C ASN A 51 -2.90 -18.30 6.78
N SER A 52 -3.28 -17.09 7.21
CA SER A 52 -3.08 -15.90 6.38
C SER A 52 -1.60 -15.58 6.17
N LEU A 53 -0.76 -15.81 7.18
CA LEU A 53 0.69 -15.65 7.08
C LEU A 53 1.31 -16.76 6.23
N PHE A 54 0.90 -18.02 6.40
CA PHE A 54 1.38 -19.14 5.57
C PHE A 54 1.00 -18.97 4.09
N ALA A 55 -0.19 -18.44 3.83
CA ALA A 55 -0.62 -18.12 2.47
C ALA A 55 0.23 -16.99 1.86
N ALA A 56 0.57 -15.96 2.64
CA ALA A 56 1.40 -14.85 2.18
C ALA A 56 2.89 -15.22 2.04
N PHE A 57 3.39 -16.11 2.91
CA PHE A 57 4.78 -16.55 3.04
C PHE A 57 4.84 -18.08 3.19
N PRO A 58 4.77 -18.86 2.10
CA PRO A 58 4.78 -20.32 2.17
C PRO A 58 6.08 -20.93 2.70
N ASP A 59 7.18 -20.18 2.69
CA ASP A 59 8.50 -20.53 3.23
C ASP A 59 8.79 -19.84 4.58
N LEU A 60 7.75 -19.41 5.29
CA LEU A 60 7.88 -18.69 6.56
C LEU A 60 8.70 -19.50 7.58
N SER A 61 9.60 -18.84 8.30
CA SER A 61 10.21 -19.42 9.50
C SER A 61 10.32 -18.40 10.62
N PHE A 62 10.23 -18.89 11.84
CA PHE A 62 10.62 -18.19 13.07
C PHE A 62 11.85 -18.89 13.64
N ASP A 63 13.01 -18.31 13.38
CA ASP A 63 14.29 -18.83 13.86
C ASP A 63 14.61 -18.18 15.21
N LEU A 64 14.86 -18.98 16.25
CA LEU A 64 15.25 -18.43 17.56
C LEU A 64 16.64 -17.78 17.45
N ALA A 65 16.70 -16.48 17.74
CA ALA A 65 17.93 -15.68 17.65
C ALA A 65 18.88 -15.93 18.83
N ALA A 66 18.33 -16.37 19.96
CA ALA A 66 19.04 -16.76 21.16
C ALA A 66 18.24 -17.86 21.88
N ALA A 67 18.89 -18.54 22.84
CA ALA A 67 18.19 -19.50 23.70
C ALA A 67 17.06 -18.77 24.47
N PRO A 68 15.80 -19.27 24.42
CA PRO A 68 14.72 -18.69 25.20
C PRO A 68 15.03 -18.77 26.70
N VAL A 69 14.61 -17.75 27.44
CA VAL A 69 14.79 -17.68 28.89
C VAL A 69 13.44 -17.87 29.55
N ALA A 70 13.37 -18.71 30.57
CA ALA A 70 12.18 -18.90 31.38
C ALA A 70 12.37 -18.35 32.79
N ASP A 71 11.38 -17.59 33.26
CA ASP A 71 11.20 -17.25 34.67
C ASP A 71 9.84 -17.78 35.12
N ALA A 72 9.85 -18.77 36.00
CA ALA A 72 8.69 -19.55 36.42
C ALA A 72 7.85 -20.06 35.22
N ASP A 73 6.70 -19.43 34.99
CA ASP A 73 5.70 -19.77 33.99
C ASP A 73 5.73 -18.85 32.76
N CYS A 74 6.70 -17.93 32.68
CA CYS A 74 6.87 -17.01 31.56
C CYS A 74 8.15 -17.32 30.79
N VAL A 75 8.04 -17.47 29.48
CA VAL A 75 9.17 -17.62 28.56
C VAL A 75 9.30 -16.36 27.71
N THR A 76 10.51 -15.83 27.62
CA THR A 76 10.88 -14.79 26.66
C THR A 76 11.72 -15.42 25.56
N ALA A 77 11.32 -15.23 24.31
CA ALA A 77 12.02 -15.79 23.15
C ALA A 77 12.24 -14.71 22.10
N GLN A 78 13.51 -14.43 21.77
CA GLN A 78 13.86 -13.58 20.65
C GLN A 78 13.95 -14.43 19.38
N TRP A 79 13.38 -13.95 18.29
CA TRP A 79 13.35 -14.67 17.01
C TRP A 79 13.63 -13.74 15.82
N VAL A 80 13.93 -14.34 14.69
CA VAL A 80 13.95 -13.68 13.38
C VAL A 80 12.90 -14.37 12.51
N MET A 81 11.93 -13.59 12.02
CA MET A 81 10.97 -14.09 11.04
C MET A 81 11.60 -13.96 9.67
N ARG A 82 11.54 -15.03 8.88
CA ARG A 82 11.96 -15.07 7.48
C ARG A 82 10.81 -15.51 6.60
N GLY A 83 10.89 -15.16 5.33
CA GLY A 83 9.99 -15.66 4.30
C GLY A 83 10.06 -14.86 3.02
N THR A 84 9.45 -15.36 1.97
CA THR A 84 9.32 -14.74 0.66
C THR A 84 7.85 -14.52 0.35
N ASN A 85 7.47 -13.27 0.10
CA ASN A 85 6.07 -12.95 -0.17
C ASN A 85 5.65 -13.37 -1.59
N THR A 86 5.23 -14.62 -1.74
CA THR A 86 4.73 -15.20 -2.99
C THR A 86 3.20 -15.30 -3.04
N GLY A 87 2.52 -15.06 -1.92
CA GLY A 87 1.06 -14.95 -1.86
C GLY A 87 0.55 -13.51 -1.66
N PRO A 88 -0.78 -13.31 -1.73
CA PRO A 88 -1.39 -12.01 -1.50
C PRO A 88 -1.14 -11.54 -0.07
N PHE A 89 -0.83 -10.25 0.10
CA PHE A 89 -0.58 -9.64 1.41
C PHE A 89 -1.18 -8.24 1.46
N GLY A 90 -1.83 -7.87 2.58
CA GLY A 90 -2.41 -6.53 2.77
C GLY A 90 -3.44 -6.10 1.72
N GLY A 91 -4.13 -7.05 1.07
CA GLY A 91 -5.05 -6.77 -0.05
C GLY A 91 -4.38 -6.44 -1.38
N GLY A 92 -3.05 -6.54 -1.45
CA GLY A 92 -2.26 -6.39 -2.67
C GLY A 92 -1.80 -7.73 -3.27
N PRO A 93 -1.32 -7.71 -4.53
CA PRO A 93 -0.66 -8.87 -5.13
C PRO A 93 0.65 -9.20 -4.38
N PRO A 94 1.21 -10.41 -4.56
CA PRO A 94 2.51 -10.76 -4.02
C PRO A 94 3.59 -9.80 -4.48
N THR A 95 4.46 -9.39 -3.56
CA THR A 95 5.58 -8.48 -3.83
C THR A 95 6.81 -9.18 -4.40
N GLY A 96 6.91 -10.51 -4.22
CA GLY A 96 8.08 -11.30 -4.62
C GLY A 96 9.34 -11.03 -3.80
N ARG A 97 9.23 -10.27 -2.70
CA ARG A 97 10.36 -9.87 -1.87
C ARG A 97 10.55 -10.82 -0.69
N THR A 98 11.81 -11.02 -0.33
CA THR A 98 12.20 -11.75 0.88
C THR A 98 12.32 -10.79 2.05
N ILE A 99 11.90 -11.26 3.21
CA ILE A 99 11.98 -10.54 4.48
C ILE A 99 12.82 -11.34 5.49
N ALA A 100 13.47 -10.61 6.39
CA ALA A 100 14.16 -11.09 7.57
C ALA A 100 14.15 -9.96 8.61
N PHE A 101 13.33 -10.08 9.65
CA PHE A 101 13.20 -9.03 10.67
C PHE A 101 13.11 -9.63 12.08
N PRO A 102 13.64 -8.91 13.10
CA PRO A 102 13.64 -9.41 14.47
C PRO A 102 12.28 -9.23 15.13
N GLY A 103 12.00 -10.12 16.07
CA GLY A 103 10.89 -10.02 17.01
C GLY A 103 11.19 -10.73 18.32
N ALA A 104 10.22 -10.66 19.22
CA ALA A 104 10.25 -11.33 20.51
C ALA A 104 8.84 -11.68 20.96
N ASP A 105 8.68 -12.87 21.53
CA ASP A 105 7.43 -13.33 22.13
C ASP A 105 7.62 -13.46 23.65
N PHE A 106 6.63 -12.96 24.39
CA PHE A 106 6.44 -13.23 25.82
C PHE A 106 5.31 -14.25 25.97
N ILE A 107 5.68 -15.47 26.35
CA ILE A 107 4.79 -16.63 26.37
C ILE A 107 4.50 -17.00 27.81
N ARG A 108 3.24 -16.87 28.24
CA ARG A 108 2.79 -17.40 29.54
C ARG A 108 2.34 -18.84 29.34
N VAL A 109 2.85 -19.75 30.17
CA VAL A 109 2.54 -21.18 30.14
C VAL A 109 1.71 -21.54 31.37
N ARG A 110 0.66 -22.33 31.19
CA ARG A 110 -0.15 -22.87 32.28
C ARG A 110 -0.56 -24.30 31.95
N ASP A 111 -0.43 -25.21 32.91
CA ASP A 111 -0.83 -26.62 32.77
C ASP A 111 -0.30 -27.29 31.49
N GLY A 112 0.95 -26.96 31.10
CA GLY A 112 1.62 -27.51 29.93
C GLY A 112 1.16 -26.95 28.57
N HIS A 113 0.40 -25.85 28.57
CA HIS A 113 -0.14 -25.19 27.39
C HIS A 113 0.19 -23.68 27.41
N VAL A 114 0.08 -23.04 26.25
CA VAL A 114 0.22 -21.58 26.13
C VAL A 114 -1.07 -20.91 26.60
N ALA A 115 -0.97 -20.13 27.67
CA ALA A 115 -2.07 -19.32 28.21
C ALA A 115 -2.15 -17.94 27.54
N SER A 116 -1.01 -17.35 27.17
CA SER A 116 -0.97 -16.13 26.37
C SER A 116 0.35 -15.97 25.63
N VAL A 117 0.30 -15.34 24.46
CA VAL A 117 1.47 -14.80 23.75
C VAL A 117 1.26 -13.32 23.51
N GLU A 118 2.22 -12.53 23.96
CA GLU A 118 2.37 -11.12 23.59
C GLU A 118 3.63 -10.99 22.73
N GLY A 119 3.43 -10.87 21.41
CA GLY A 119 4.49 -10.74 20.41
C GLY A 119 4.79 -9.28 20.10
N TYR A 120 6.06 -9.00 19.84
CA TYR A 120 6.57 -7.70 19.38
C TYR A 120 7.53 -7.93 18.22
N PHE A 121 7.49 -7.09 17.20
CA PHE A 121 8.43 -7.18 16.10
C PHE A 121 8.67 -5.83 15.44
N ASP A 122 9.74 -5.76 14.64
CA ASP A 122 10.07 -4.57 13.86
C ASP A 122 9.09 -4.39 12.69
N GLN A 123 7.96 -3.75 12.97
CA GLN A 123 6.94 -3.43 11.97
C GLN A 123 7.49 -2.59 10.81
N ARG A 124 8.46 -1.72 11.08
CA ARG A 124 9.04 -0.86 10.07
C ARG A 124 9.88 -1.70 9.10
N ALA A 125 10.78 -2.53 9.62
CA ALA A 125 11.56 -3.44 8.80
C ALA A 125 10.67 -4.38 7.99
N PHE A 126 9.60 -4.92 8.59
CA PHE A 126 8.64 -5.77 7.89
C PHE A 126 8.02 -5.06 6.66
N VAL A 127 7.49 -3.85 6.84
CA VAL A 127 6.84 -3.08 5.77
C VAL A 127 7.86 -2.61 4.72
N GLU A 128 9.02 -2.08 5.14
CA GLU A 128 10.05 -1.58 4.22
C GLU A 128 10.68 -2.70 3.38
N GLN A 129 10.94 -3.88 3.95
CA GLN A 129 11.50 -5.02 3.22
C GLN A 129 10.52 -5.58 2.18
N LEU A 130 9.21 -5.49 2.43
CA LEU A 130 8.16 -5.75 1.43
C LEU A 130 8.08 -4.67 0.34
N GLY A 131 8.91 -3.62 0.40
CA GLY A 131 8.90 -2.53 -0.57
C GLY A 131 7.73 -1.57 -0.41
N LEU A 132 7.08 -1.59 0.75
CA LEU A 132 5.96 -0.72 1.08
C LEU A 132 6.48 0.55 1.78
N GLN A 133 5.71 1.64 1.67
CA GLN A 133 6.11 2.93 2.24
C GLN A 133 5.57 3.10 3.66
N VAL A 134 6.42 3.55 4.58
CA VAL A 134 6.03 4.03 5.91
C VAL A 134 6.15 5.55 5.94
N ILE A 135 5.02 6.25 5.97
CA ILE A 135 4.97 7.72 6.00
C ILE A 135 4.43 8.17 7.36
N VAL A 136 5.30 8.71 8.21
CA VAL A 136 4.93 9.26 9.51
C VAL A 136 4.61 10.74 9.38
N ARG A 137 3.34 11.10 9.61
CA ARG A 137 2.83 12.48 9.55
C ARG A 137 1.59 12.62 10.43
N PRO A 138 1.26 13.83 10.92
CA PRO A 138 0.02 14.04 11.68
C PRO A 138 -1.19 13.78 10.79
N TYR A 139 -2.31 13.33 11.37
CA TYR A 139 -3.57 13.23 10.61
C TYR A 139 -4.12 14.61 10.22
N GLN A 140 -3.94 15.60 11.09
CA GLN A 140 -4.44 16.95 10.89
C GLN A 140 -3.51 17.98 11.54
N LEU A 141 -3.38 19.15 10.91
CA LEU A 141 -2.74 20.34 11.46
C LEU A 141 -3.60 21.56 11.12
N GLY A 142 -4.40 22.02 12.09
CA GLY A 142 -5.38 23.09 11.85
C GLY A 142 -6.35 22.69 10.73
N PRO A 143 -6.48 23.48 9.64
CA PRO A 143 -7.35 23.15 8.51
C PRO A 143 -6.74 22.13 7.53
N VAL A 144 -5.50 21.68 7.74
CA VAL A 144 -4.78 20.77 6.83
C VAL A 144 -5.00 19.32 7.26
N THR A 145 -5.48 18.48 6.36
CA THR A 145 -5.54 17.02 6.54
C THR A 145 -4.47 16.33 5.70
N PHE A 146 -3.84 15.29 6.23
CA PHE A 146 -2.77 14.56 5.54
C PHE A 146 -3.28 13.20 5.04
N GLY A 147 -2.99 12.89 3.77
CA GLY A 147 -3.44 11.67 3.11
C GLY A 147 -2.51 11.27 1.97
N SER A 148 -2.64 10.05 1.46
CA SER A 148 -1.86 9.55 0.34
C SER A 148 -2.50 9.95 -0.99
N SER A 149 -1.67 10.02 -2.03
CA SER A 149 -2.12 10.14 -3.41
C SER A 149 -1.45 9.07 -4.25
N VAL A 150 -2.20 8.43 -5.13
CA VAL A 150 -1.68 7.49 -6.12
C VAL A 150 -1.48 8.24 -7.41
N HIS A 151 -0.33 8.08 -8.05
CA HIS A 151 -0.02 8.73 -9.32
C HIS A 151 0.54 7.72 -10.31
N MET A 152 0.26 7.95 -11.59
CA MET A 152 0.71 7.12 -12.70
C MET A 152 1.07 8.03 -13.86
N ALA A 153 2.24 7.82 -14.47
CA ALA A 153 2.66 8.48 -15.70
C ALA A 153 2.86 7.40 -16.78
N SER A 154 2.40 7.67 -18.01
CA SER A 154 2.58 6.73 -19.13
C SER A 154 3.98 6.80 -19.77
N GLY A 155 4.75 7.85 -19.44
CA GLY A 155 5.99 8.19 -20.14
C GLY A 155 5.75 8.94 -21.45
N ASN A 156 4.49 9.22 -21.81
CA ASN A 156 4.14 10.07 -22.94
C ASN A 156 4.59 11.52 -22.69
N PRO A 157 5.53 12.08 -23.48
CA PRO A 157 6.08 13.41 -23.26
C PRO A 157 5.15 14.53 -23.77
N ALA A 158 4.01 14.18 -24.38
CA ALA A 158 3.11 15.14 -24.98
C ALA A 158 2.58 16.15 -23.96
N ARG A 159 2.43 17.39 -24.43
CA ARG A 159 1.83 18.45 -23.63
C ARG A 159 0.35 18.13 -23.41
N PRO A 160 -0.16 18.06 -22.16
CA PRO A 160 -1.59 17.83 -21.94
C PRO A 160 -2.45 18.92 -22.59
N GLY A 161 -3.31 18.51 -23.53
CA GLY A 161 -4.32 19.35 -24.16
C GLY A 161 -5.68 19.27 -23.46
N ALA A 162 -5.88 18.33 -22.53
CA ALA A 162 -7.07 18.27 -21.69
C ALA A 162 -6.81 17.57 -20.35
N PHE A 163 -7.69 17.85 -19.38
CA PHE A 163 -7.73 17.21 -18.08
C PHE A 163 -9.14 16.72 -17.78
N SER A 164 -9.30 15.43 -17.54
CA SER A 164 -10.51 14.92 -16.89
C SER A 164 -10.36 15.07 -15.39
N ILE A 165 -11.29 15.77 -14.75
CA ILE A 165 -11.39 15.81 -13.29
C ILE A 165 -12.68 15.11 -12.89
N THR A 166 -12.52 14.03 -12.13
CA THR A 166 -13.62 13.25 -11.59
C THR A 166 -13.56 13.31 -10.07
N TRP A 167 -14.72 13.37 -9.42
CA TRP A 167 -14.81 13.08 -7.99
C TRP A 167 -16.05 12.25 -7.67
N ILE A 168 -15.91 11.37 -6.68
CA ILE A 168 -16.99 10.56 -6.11
C ILE A 168 -17.06 10.88 -4.61
N ASP A 169 -18.22 11.34 -4.15
CA ASP A 169 -18.49 11.66 -2.75
C ASP A 169 -19.06 10.40 -2.07
N VAL A 170 -18.25 9.73 -1.25
CA VAL A 170 -18.60 8.46 -0.60
C VAL A 170 -19.20 8.68 0.78
N ARG A 171 -19.90 7.70 1.37
CA ARG A 171 -20.56 7.82 2.68
C ARG A 171 -19.84 7.08 3.80
N SER A 172 -18.92 6.19 3.45
CA SER A 172 -18.20 5.33 4.40
C SER A 172 -16.80 5.00 3.89
N GLU A 173 -15.94 4.53 4.79
CA GLU A 173 -14.61 4.03 4.41
C GLU A 173 -14.71 2.78 3.52
N ALA A 174 -15.70 1.92 3.70
CA ALA A 174 -15.91 0.76 2.83
C ALA A 174 -16.22 1.17 1.38
N GLU A 175 -16.99 2.25 1.18
CA GLU A 175 -17.18 2.82 -0.15
C GLU A 175 -15.91 3.47 -0.69
N ALA A 176 -15.10 4.10 0.18
CA ALA A 176 -13.80 4.66 -0.21
C ALA A 176 -12.86 3.56 -0.72
N ASP A 177 -12.71 2.47 0.06
CA ASP A 177 -11.90 1.30 -0.29
C ASP A 177 -12.34 0.70 -1.63
N GLN A 178 -13.66 0.64 -1.88
CA GLN A 178 -14.20 0.17 -3.15
C GLN A 178 -13.78 1.07 -4.33
N VAL A 179 -13.94 2.39 -4.22
CA VAL A 179 -13.54 3.33 -5.30
C VAL A 179 -12.03 3.31 -5.52
N GLU A 180 -11.22 3.22 -4.46
CA GLU A 180 -9.76 3.09 -4.57
C GLU A 180 -9.35 1.79 -5.24
N GLY A 181 -10.04 0.69 -4.92
CA GLY A 181 -9.89 -0.62 -5.58
C GLY A 181 -10.24 -0.56 -7.06
N ASP A 182 -11.40 0.01 -7.40
CA ASP A 182 -11.84 0.19 -8.79
C ASP A 182 -10.84 1.07 -9.56
N THR A 183 -10.38 2.17 -8.97
CA THR A 183 -9.36 3.07 -9.56
C THR A 183 -8.07 2.31 -9.88
N ARG A 184 -7.59 1.48 -8.95
CA ARG A 184 -6.38 0.66 -9.14
C ARG A 184 -6.55 -0.37 -10.25
N ALA A 185 -7.75 -0.96 -10.38
CA ALA A 185 -8.07 -1.90 -11.44
C ALA A 185 -8.16 -1.23 -12.82
N ILE A 186 -8.57 0.04 -12.89
CA ILE A 186 -8.67 0.80 -14.15
C ILE A 186 -7.30 1.24 -14.67
N MET A 187 -6.33 1.51 -13.78
CA MET A 187 -5.02 2.06 -14.15
C MET A 187 -4.30 1.29 -15.27
N PRO A 188 -4.22 -0.06 -15.28
CA PRO A 188 -3.60 -0.82 -16.37
C PRO A 188 -4.28 -0.66 -17.74
N GLU A 189 -5.59 -0.49 -17.79
CA GLU A 189 -6.31 -0.19 -19.05
C GLU A 189 -6.01 1.23 -19.50
N LEU A 190 -6.07 2.19 -18.57
CA LEU A 190 -5.79 3.59 -18.84
C LEU A 190 -4.38 3.80 -19.39
N ALA A 191 -3.38 3.09 -18.85
CA ALA A 191 -1.98 3.16 -19.30
C ALA A 191 -1.78 2.77 -20.78
N ARG A 192 -2.74 2.08 -21.40
CA ARG A 192 -2.69 1.63 -22.80
C ARG A 192 -3.56 2.49 -23.73
N MET A 193 -4.28 3.48 -23.20
CA MET A 193 -5.16 4.33 -24.00
C MET A 193 -4.37 5.35 -24.81
N GLU A 194 -4.83 5.60 -26.03
CA GLU A 194 -4.25 6.62 -26.89
C GLU A 194 -4.40 8.00 -26.23
N GLY A 195 -3.34 8.81 -26.29
CA GLY A 195 -3.32 10.15 -25.74
C GLY A 195 -3.35 10.24 -24.20
N PHE A 196 -3.24 9.12 -23.47
CA PHE A 196 -3.08 9.15 -22.01
C PHE A 196 -1.68 9.63 -21.62
N VAL A 197 -1.61 10.63 -20.74
CA VAL A 197 -0.34 11.22 -20.26
C VAL A 197 -0.06 10.81 -18.82
N ALA A 198 -0.98 11.14 -17.90
CA ALA A 198 -0.79 10.87 -16.48
C ALA A 198 -2.12 10.86 -15.73
N LEU A 199 -2.11 10.25 -14.54
CA LEU A 199 -3.22 10.25 -13.60
C LEU A 199 -2.71 10.57 -12.19
N LEU A 200 -3.49 11.36 -11.47
CA LEU A 200 -3.39 11.56 -10.03
C LEU A 200 -4.74 11.17 -9.40
N ALA A 201 -4.73 10.22 -8.48
CA ALA A 201 -5.85 9.89 -7.61
C ALA A 201 -5.53 10.34 -6.18
N THR A 202 -6.45 11.06 -5.55
CA THR A 202 -6.29 11.60 -4.20
C THR A 202 -7.64 11.71 -3.49
N ARG A 203 -7.62 12.07 -2.22
CA ARG A 203 -8.81 12.26 -1.41
C ARG A 203 -8.85 13.66 -0.83
N ILE A 204 -9.99 14.33 -0.96
CA ILE A 204 -10.27 15.64 -0.35
C ILE A 204 -11.53 15.49 0.52
N GLY A 205 -11.33 15.37 1.83
CA GLY A 205 -12.41 15.02 2.75
C GLY A 205 -13.04 13.68 2.37
N ARG A 206 -14.33 13.72 2.00
CA ARG A 206 -15.10 12.54 1.59
C ARG A 206 -15.12 12.29 0.07
N ARG A 207 -14.42 13.13 -0.70
CA ARG A 207 -14.37 13.05 -2.15
C ARG A 207 -13.11 12.34 -2.59
N LEU A 208 -13.28 11.26 -3.33
CA LEU A 208 -12.21 10.55 -4.01
C LEU A 208 -12.11 11.16 -5.40
N CYS A 209 -10.98 11.82 -5.66
CA CYS A 209 -10.76 12.67 -6.80
C CYS A 209 -9.72 12.05 -7.73
N THR A 210 -9.99 12.03 -9.03
CA THR A 210 -8.99 11.72 -10.05
C THR A 210 -8.80 12.93 -10.98
N ILE A 211 -7.55 13.20 -11.31
CA ILE A 211 -7.15 14.16 -12.34
C ILE A 211 -6.37 13.36 -13.38
N THR A 212 -6.90 13.25 -14.58
CA THR A 212 -6.30 12.52 -15.69
C THR A 212 -5.90 13.48 -16.79
N ALA A 213 -4.62 13.54 -17.11
CA ALA A 213 -4.05 14.33 -18.19
C ALA A 213 -4.12 13.56 -19.51
N TRP A 214 -4.58 14.26 -20.54
CA TRP A 214 -4.74 13.75 -21.90
C TRP A 214 -4.10 14.70 -22.91
N GLU A 215 -3.65 14.17 -24.04
CA GLU A 215 -3.19 14.96 -25.19
C GLU A 215 -4.29 15.87 -25.76
N GLY A 216 -5.55 15.49 -25.58
CA GLY A 216 -6.69 16.17 -26.20
C GLY A 216 -8.01 15.79 -25.54
N PRO A 217 -9.06 16.63 -25.70
CA PRO A 217 -10.31 16.52 -24.96
C PRO A 217 -11.13 15.27 -25.30
N ASP A 218 -10.96 14.71 -26.49
CA ASP A 218 -11.72 13.55 -26.94
C ASP A 218 -11.12 12.20 -26.49
N HIS A 219 -9.83 12.17 -26.12
CA HIS A 219 -9.15 10.93 -25.69
C HIS A 219 -9.81 10.29 -24.46
N ALA A 220 -10.37 11.10 -23.55
CA ALA A 220 -11.05 10.62 -22.36
C ALA A 220 -12.30 9.76 -22.66
N ARG A 221 -12.89 9.86 -23.87
CA ARG A 221 -14.08 9.08 -24.25
C ARG A 221 -13.80 7.57 -24.30
N GLN A 222 -12.54 7.17 -24.50
CA GLN A 222 -12.13 5.76 -24.49
C GLN A 222 -12.53 5.04 -23.19
N LEU A 223 -12.56 5.75 -22.05
CA LEU A 223 -12.99 5.21 -20.76
C LEU A 223 -14.43 4.66 -20.80
N LEU A 224 -15.31 5.23 -21.62
CA LEU A 224 -16.71 4.78 -21.73
C LEU A 224 -16.83 3.37 -22.35
N HIS A 225 -15.79 2.91 -23.05
CA HIS A 225 -15.76 1.60 -23.70
C HIS A 225 -14.86 0.59 -22.96
N ALA A 226 -14.02 1.07 -22.04
CA ALA A 226 -13.12 0.25 -21.25
C ALA A 226 -13.91 -0.62 -20.25
N PRO A 227 -13.75 -1.95 -20.27
CA PRO A 227 -14.61 -2.86 -19.51
C PRO A 227 -14.48 -2.65 -18.00
N THR A 228 -13.27 -2.43 -17.47
CA THR A 228 -13.08 -2.23 -16.04
C THR A 228 -13.69 -0.90 -15.57
N HIS A 229 -13.51 0.17 -16.34
CA HIS A 229 -14.15 1.45 -16.04
C HIS A 229 -15.68 1.36 -16.14
N ARG A 230 -16.24 0.63 -17.13
CA ARG A 230 -17.69 0.41 -17.24
C ARG A 230 -18.26 -0.29 -16.02
N ALA A 231 -17.60 -1.33 -15.52
CA ALA A 231 -18.05 -2.02 -14.31
C ALA A 231 -18.09 -1.09 -13.08
N ALA A 232 -17.11 -0.20 -12.93
CA ALA A 232 -17.10 0.83 -11.88
C ALA A 232 -18.24 1.85 -12.06
N MET A 233 -18.50 2.29 -13.30
CA MET A 233 -19.60 3.20 -13.62
C MET A 233 -20.98 2.57 -13.37
N GLU A 234 -21.16 1.30 -13.73
CA GLU A 234 -22.38 0.54 -13.42
C GLU A 234 -22.63 0.51 -11.92
N ARG A 235 -21.59 0.23 -11.12
CA ARG A 235 -21.67 0.28 -9.65
C ARG A 235 -22.03 1.67 -9.13
N PHE A 236 -21.42 2.71 -9.68
CA PHE A 236 -21.72 4.10 -9.30
C PHE A 236 -23.20 4.45 -9.51
N PHE A 237 -23.83 3.94 -10.57
CA PHE A 237 -25.24 4.18 -10.85
C PHE A 237 -26.20 3.18 -10.20
N GLN A 238 -25.69 2.14 -9.52
CA GLN A 238 -26.52 1.22 -8.73
C GLN A 238 -27.03 1.90 -7.45
N LYS A 239 -28.19 1.46 -6.97
CA LYS A 239 -28.73 1.94 -5.70
C LYS A 239 -27.79 1.57 -4.56
N GLY A 240 -27.54 2.52 -3.67
CA GLY A 240 -26.83 2.25 -2.43
C GLY A 240 -25.31 2.33 -2.54
N PHE A 241 -24.74 2.98 -3.56
CA PHE A 241 -23.32 3.32 -3.61
C PHE A 241 -23.09 4.81 -3.85
N ALA A 242 -22.14 5.41 -3.10
CA ALA A 242 -21.84 6.83 -3.09
C ALA A 242 -23.05 7.75 -2.81
N GLN A 243 -22.76 9.02 -2.51
CA GLN A 243 -23.78 10.07 -2.36
C GLN A 243 -23.91 10.91 -3.64
N ALA A 244 -22.80 11.22 -4.29
CA ALA A 244 -22.76 12.03 -5.50
C ALA A 244 -21.45 11.78 -6.27
N GLY A 245 -21.40 12.27 -7.49
CA GLY A 245 -20.16 12.29 -8.28
C GLY A 245 -20.26 13.23 -9.45
N ARG A 246 -19.11 13.56 -10.03
CA ARG A 246 -19.01 14.41 -11.23
C ARG A 246 -17.78 14.01 -12.02
N THR A 247 -17.91 14.02 -13.34
CA THR A 247 -16.80 13.96 -14.29
C THR A 247 -16.89 15.18 -15.19
N SER A 248 -15.78 15.86 -15.45
CA SER A 248 -15.72 16.98 -16.40
C SER A 248 -14.36 17.01 -17.10
N VAL A 249 -14.36 17.38 -18.37
CA VAL A 249 -13.13 17.56 -19.17
C VAL A 249 -12.87 19.05 -19.32
N TYR A 250 -11.64 19.45 -19.00
CA TYR A 250 -11.17 20.84 -19.04
C TYR A 250 -10.08 20.96 -20.09
N VAL A 251 -10.18 21.96 -20.96
CA VAL A 251 -9.10 22.32 -21.89
C VAL A 251 -8.30 23.48 -21.27
N PRO A 252 -6.97 23.40 -21.21
CA PRO A 252 -6.14 24.48 -20.67
C PRO A 252 -6.36 25.77 -21.47
N HIS A 253 -6.81 26.83 -20.81
CA HIS A 253 -6.89 28.16 -21.43
C HIS A 253 -5.49 28.72 -21.73
N ARG A 254 -4.55 28.47 -20.83
CA ARG A 254 -3.12 28.77 -20.98
C ARG A 254 -2.35 27.64 -20.31
N ALA A 255 -1.35 27.11 -21.00
CA ALA A 255 -0.34 26.25 -20.38
C ALA A 255 0.98 27.02 -20.48
N ASP A 256 1.37 27.62 -19.36
CA ASP A 256 2.49 28.55 -19.27
C ASP A 256 3.85 27.94 -19.64
N HIS A 257 4.85 28.82 -19.66
CA HIS A 257 6.24 28.49 -19.93
C HIS A 257 6.79 27.50 -18.90
N VAL A 258 7.61 26.56 -19.38
CA VAL A 258 8.43 25.72 -18.50
C VAL A 258 9.77 26.39 -18.35
N TRP A 259 10.10 26.80 -17.13
CA TRP A 259 11.39 27.39 -16.83
C TRP A 259 12.50 26.34 -16.82
N THR A 260 13.55 26.58 -17.59
CA THR A 260 14.73 25.70 -17.61
C THR A 260 15.93 26.42 -17.02
N ARG A 261 16.66 25.73 -16.14
CA ARG A 261 17.87 26.27 -15.52
C ARG A 261 19.09 25.98 -16.38
N CYS A 262 19.90 27.01 -16.67
CA CYS A 262 21.22 26.79 -17.24
C CYS A 262 22.13 26.13 -16.18
N GLY A 263 22.69 24.96 -16.49
CA GLY A 263 23.61 24.25 -15.59
C GLY A 263 24.91 25.00 -15.31
N THR A 264 25.33 25.90 -16.21
CA THR A 264 26.60 26.63 -16.08
C THR A 264 26.47 27.90 -15.24
N CYS A 265 25.59 28.83 -15.63
CA CYS A 265 25.48 30.13 -14.96
C CYS A 265 24.31 30.22 -13.97
N GLY A 266 23.49 29.17 -13.86
CA GLY A 266 22.35 29.11 -12.94
C GLY A 266 21.13 29.94 -13.34
N ALA A 267 21.21 30.71 -14.44
CA ALA A 267 20.13 31.56 -14.91
C ALA A 267 18.87 30.73 -15.24
N MET A 268 17.72 31.23 -14.78
CA MET A 268 16.41 30.65 -15.10
C MET A 268 15.89 31.25 -16.40
N LEU A 269 15.52 30.39 -17.35
CA LEU A 269 15.15 30.79 -18.70
C LEU A 269 13.66 30.55 -18.92
N ASP A 270 12.94 31.63 -19.22
CA ASP A 270 11.50 31.68 -19.51
C ASP A 270 11.26 31.76 -21.02
N ARG A 271 11.30 30.63 -21.74
CA ARG A 271 11.18 30.64 -23.20
C ARG A 271 10.36 29.46 -23.73
N ALA A 272 9.42 29.78 -24.62
CA ALA A 272 8.41 28.86 -25.15
C ALA A 272 8.93 27.90 -26.23
N GLU A 273 9.98 28.26 -26.95
CA GLU A 273 10.49 27.52 -28.12
C GLU A 273 12.02 27.44 -28.11
N GLU A 274 12.52 26.22 -28.29
CA GLU A 274 13.82 25.77 -28.83
C GLU A 274 14.95 26.81 -28.91
N LEU A 275 15.45 27.29 -27.78
CA LEU A 275 16.77 27.93 -27.74
C LEU A 275 17.81 26.95 -27.25
N ILE A 276 18.77 26.70 -28.15
CA ILE A 276 19.91 25.83 -27.90
C ILE A 276 20.80 26.41 -26.79
N ASN A 277 20.89 27.74 -26.63
CA ASN A 277 21.88 28.40 -25.78
C ASN A 277 21.33 29.46 -24.79
N CYS A 278 21.95 29.52 -23.61
CA CYS A 278 21.78 30.55 -22.58
C CYS A 278 22.48 31.87 -22.96
N ARG A 279 22.14 32.97 -22.27
CA ARG A 279 22.84 34.26 -22.40
C ARG A 279 24.33 34.20 -22.08
N CYS A 280 24.79 33.18 -21.33
CA CYS A 280 26.21 32.92 -21.08
C CYS A 280 26.91 32.13 -22.20
N GLY A 281 26.24 31.93 -23.35
CA GLY A 281 26.77 31.23 -24.51
C GLY A 281 26.74 29.70 -24.44
N HIS A 282 26.38 29.12 -23.29
CA HIS A 282 26.36 27.67 -23.11
C HIS A 282 25.01 27.06 -23.47
N ALA A 283 25.05 25.82 -23.96
CA ALA A 283 23.84 25.07 -24.24
C ALA A 283 22.98 24.86 -22.98
N VAL A 284 21.68 24.83 -23.17
CA VAL A 284 20.70 24.58 -22.09
C VAL A 284 20.12 23.20 -22.29
N ALA A 285 19.83 22.50 -21.19
CA ALA A 285 19.14 21.22 -21.26
C ALA A 285 17.82 21.36 -22.03
N ALA A 286 17.40 20.29 -22.70
CA ALA A 286 16.10 20.23 -23.32
C ALA A 286 15.01 20.53 -22.28
N ARG A 287 13.93 21.17 -22.73
CA ARG A 287 12.77 21.45 -21.89
C ARG A 287 12.27 20.13 -21.26
N PRO A 288 12.06 20.07 -19.93
CA PRO A 288 11.47 18.88 -19.34
C PRO A 288 10.03 18.69 -19.84
N PRO A 289 9.55 17.44 -19.93
CA PRO A 289 8.13 17.17 -20.18
C PRO A 289 7.26 17.97 -19.22
N MET A 290 6.07 18.40 -19.65
CA MET A 290 5.18 19.15 -18.75
C MET A 290 4.60 18.28 -17.63
N TRP A 291 4.74 16.95 -17.71
CA TRP A 291 4.13 15.98 -16.80
C TRP A 291 5.02 14.75 -16.61
#